data_AF-A0A3N1CPU8-F1
#
_entry.id   AF-A0A3N1CPU8-F1
#
_cell.length_a   1.000
_cell.length_b   1.000
_cell.length_c   1.000
_cell.angle_alpha   90.00
_cell.angle_beta   90.00
_cell.angle_gamma   90.00
#
_symmetry.space_group_name_H-M   'P 1'
#
loop_
_entity.id
_entity.type
_entity.pdbx_description
1 polymer ?
#
loop_
_entity_poly.entity_id
_entity_poly.type
_entity_poly.pdbx_seq_one_letter_code
_entity_poly.pdbx_strand_id
1 'polypeptide(L)'
;MHDGIELDVEWACADPGEGLRHGPGELRRGDFERVLDRYAVGTPEDLPQVTIAWLGQDVRARVCLIVHEPAPVPDRYGRRGVRRRVFCVPYAGLALGRIGYTALYGALAGVELPAEGALAVSFPKPDPRSTERRPDDQALTTAALLLTGEPVAVLDPGGLDLAARIGFLDDVAAMLPFGLRARLSVSTWVSATVDHGIRLSFARTARSVGHAVVWGRHPDVPESPETPQAYLDLLAAHSRRDVLVRTLAAITGPMSFKRPEAVLHALDGAVRPPEDSGARRAAGTSPVRPGLDRLAAALRTRAPGDLAACLADLKALSGLPQPVDHRAERREIIGSYGLLGAGIGRTLPDRTLDELYEVLLALSVGTRMTADAVEEARRMAGTLHGPLVRVMRGKAPDGEAAFDALLRPEERRSLLAWLPLADLLDFATRRDTDAELFLEILDLVEERRREPRPGADPEAEAAAVAAFAAHRYLGDAVMRRFPADGARQFQLFDRVLRAAHPGGLGPAEFAAVAVPEGPLPPPALLAAALDRCEGDARALLAEHFGRPLVDRLDLPPARRAALLDRLAPDAQGAAAGGTGMRFRRRR
;
A
#
# COMPACT_ATOMS: atom_id res chain seq x y z
N MET A 1 18.41 -26.88 -24.15
CA MET A 1 18.18 -25.94 -23.03
C MET A 1 16.86 -25.23 -23.33
N HIS A 2 15.79 -25.54 -22.61
CA HIS A 2 14.49 -24.93 -22.83
C HIS A 2 14.43 -23.58 -22.11
N ASP A 3 14.26 -22.51 -22.88
CA ASP A 3 14.13 -21.12 -22.39
C ASP A 3 12.71 -20.90 -21.86
N GLY A 4 12.40 -21.50 -20.70
CA GLY A 4 11.12 -21.39 -20.00
C GLY A 4 11.23 -20.55 -18.73
N ILE A 5 10.09 -20.14 -18.18
CA ILE A 5 10.01 -19.59 -16.82
C ILE A 5 9.32 -20.62 -15.93
N GLU A 6 9.98 -21.03 -14.86
CA GLU A 6 9.38 -21.87 -13.83
C GLU A 6 8.58 -21.00 -12.85
N LEU A 7 7.34 -21.39 -12.60
CA LEU A 7 6.45 -20.72 -11.65
C LEU A 7 5.81 -21.74 -10.71
N ASP A 8 5.65 -21.34 -9.45
CA ASP A 8 4.86 -22.07 -8.48
C ASP A 8 3.37 -21.85 -8.75
N VAL A 9 2.64 -22.96 -8.89
CA VAL A 9 1.22 -23.00 -9.20
C VAL A 9 0.49 -23.61 -8.01
N GLU A 10 -0.45 -22.86 -7.45
CA GLU A 10 -1.36 -23.40 -6.43
C GLU A 10 -2.55 -24.05 -7.14
N TRP A 11 -3.06 -25.15 -6.59
CA TRP A 11 -4.05 -25.95 -7.31
C TRP A 11 -5.18 -26.45 -6.40
N ALA A 12 -6.34 -26.68 -7.00
CA ALA A 12 -7.47 -27.37 -6.39
C ALA A 12 -8.19 -28.28 -7.39
N CYS A 13 -8.84 -29.33 -6.89
CA CYS A 13 -9.66 -30.25 -7.66
C CYS A 13 -11.02 -30.41 -6.97
N ALA A 14 -12.09 -30.08 -7.69
CA ALA A 14 -13.46 -30.32 -7.26
C ALA A 14 -14.02 -31.52 -8.03
N ASP A 15 -14.10 -32.65 -7.35
CA ASP A 15 -14.69 -33.88 -7.87
C ASP A 15 -16.16 -34.00 -7.42
N PRO A 16 -17.09 -34.40 -8.31
CA PRO A 16 -18.46 -34.69 -7.93
C PRO A 16 -18.51 -35.75 -6.82
N GLY A 17 -19.05 -35.40 -5.65
CA GLY A 17 -19.23 -36.33 -4.52
C GLY A 17 -18.06 -36.43 -3.54
N GLU A 18 -16.85 -35.98 -3.90
CA GLU A 18 -15.67 -36.01 -3.01
C GLU A 18 -15.34 -34.65 -2.37
N GLY A 19 -16.00 -33.59 -2.84
CA GLY A 19 -15.75 -32.22 -2.37
C GLY A 19 -14.51 -31.60 -3.00
N LEU A 20 -14.04 -30.49 -2.40
CA LEU A 20 -12.89 -29.73 -2.91
C LEU A 20 -11.60 -30.15 -2.18
N ARG A 21 -10.64 -30.67 -2.94
CA ARG A 21 -9.26 -30.91 -2.50
C ARG A 21 -8.35 -29.80 -3.02
N HIS A 22 -7.30 -29.42 -2.28
CA HIS A 22 -6.35 -28.42 -2.75
C HIS A 22 -4.94 -28.70 -2.23
N GLY A 23 -3.94 -28.22 -2.96
CA GLY A 23 -2.54 -28.28 -2.55
C GLY A 23 -2.23 -27.33 -1.38
N PRO A 24 -1.08 -27.50 -0.72
CA PRO A 24 -0.56 -26.52 0.24
C PRO A 24 -0.20 -25.22 -0.48
N GLY A 25 -0.33 -24.07 0.20
CA GLY A 25 -0.06 -22.77 -0.39
C GLY A 25 -0.60 -21.61 0.44
N GLU A 26 -0.57 -20.41 -0.15
CA GLU A 26 -1.16 -19.21 0.45
C GLU A 26 -2.69 -19.22 0.34
N LEU A 27 -3.23 -19.76 -0.75
CA LEU A 27 -4.67 -19.86 -0.99
C LEU A 27 -5.27 -20.92 -0.08
N ARG A 28 -6.43 -20.59 0.49
CA ARG A 28 -7.21 -21.51 1.31
C ARG A 28 -8.37 -22.06 0.49
N ARG A 29 -8.96 -23.15 0.97
CA ARG A 29 -10.18 -23.77 0.40
C ARG A 29 -11.25 -22.73 0.00
N GLY A 30 -11.53 -21.78 0.89
CA GLY A 30 -12.53 -20.74 0.65
C GLY A 30 -12.19 -19.77 -0.50
N ASP A 31 -10.91 -19.60 -0.86
CA ASP A 31 -10.52 -18.78 -2.01
C ASP A 31 -10.84 -19.50 -3.33
N PHE A 32 -10.59 -20.81 -3.38
CA PHE A 32 -10.94 -21.64 -4.54
C PHE A 32 -12.46 -21.77 -4.71
N GLU A 33 -13.21 -21.98 -3.62
CA GLU A 33 -14.69 -21.98 -3.64
C GLU A 33 -15.22 -20.65 -4.18
N ARG A 34 -14.69 -19.52 -3.70
CA ARG A 34 -15.07 -18.18 -4.19
C ARG A 34 -14.82 -18.00 -5.68
N VAL A 35 -13.74 -18.55 -6.23
CA VAL A 35 -13.46 -18.52 -7.69
C VAL A 35 -14.49 -19.34 -8.45
N LEU A 36 -14.71 -20.58 -8.01
CA LEU A 36 -15.63 -21.51 -8.66
C LEU A 36 -17.06 -20.95 -8.67
N ASP A 37 -17.49 -20.31 -7.59
CA ASP A 37 -18.82 -19.70 -7.49
C ASP A 37 -18.93 -18.43 -8.35
N ARG A 38 -17.94 -17.53 -8.29
CA ARG A 38 -17.97 -16.25 -9.01
C ARG A 38 -17.94 -16.41 -10.53
N TYR A 39 -17.22 -17.42 -11.01
CA TYR A 39 -17.02 -17.68 -12.44
C TYR A 39 -17.72 -18.96 -12.88
N ALA A 40 -18.88 -19.27 -12.27
CA ALA A 40 -19.71 -20.38 -12.68
C ALA A 40 -20.18 -20.24 -14.14
N VAL A 41 -20.01 -21.30 -14.93
CA VAL A 41 -20.36 -21.32 -16.36
C VAL A 41 -21.70 -21.98 -16.66
N GLY A 42 -22.35 -22.56 -15.65
CA GLY A 42 -23.49 -23.47 -15.82
C GLY A 42 -23.08 -24.89 -16.18
N THR A 43 -24.02 -25.68 -16.70
CA THR A 43 -23.79 -27.07 -17.09
C THR A 43 -23.23 -27.14 -18.51
N PRO A 44 -21.93 -27.44 -18.71
CA PRO A 44 -21.32 -27.47 -20.04
C PRO A 44 -22.02 -28.49 -20.94
N GLU A 45 -22.29 -28.08 -22.18
CA GLU A 45 -22.87 -28.98 -23.19
C GLU A 45 -21.82 -29.93 -23.78
N ASP A 46 -20.61 -29.41 -23.99
CA ASP A 46 -19.45 -30.15 -24.48
C ASP A 46 -18.30 -30.03 -23.49
N LEU A 47 -17.47 -31.06 -23.34
CA LEU A 47 -16.28 -31.08 -22.50
C LEU A 47 -15.06 -31.56 -23.31
N PRO A 48 -13.84 -31.08 -23.03
CA PRO A 48 -13.50 -30.14 -21.95
C PRO A 48 -13.84 -28.67 -22.27
N GLN A 49 -14.01 -27.86 -21.22
CA GLN A 49 -14.13 -26.38 -21.31
C GLN A 49 -13.13 -25.72 -20.38
N VAL A 50 -12.79 -24.47 -20.69
CA VAL A 50 -11.77 -23.71 -19.97
C VAL A 50 -12.30 -22.33 -19.60
N THR A 51 -12.07 -21.94 -18.36
CA THR A 51 -12.31 -20.58 -17.87
C THR A 51 -11.01 -20.02 -17.31
N ILE A 52 -10.61 -18.85 -17.79
CA ILE A 52 -9.59 -18.02 -17.15
C ILE A 52 -10.30 -17.05 -16.21
N ALA A 53 -9.90 -17.07 -14.96
CA ALA A 53 -10.42 -16.26 -13.88
C ALA A 53 -9.27 -15.53 -13.18
N TRP A 54 -9.60 -14.73 -12.18
CA TRP A 54 -8.59 -14.05 -11.37
C TRP A 54 -8.99 -13.95 -9.90
N LEU A 55 -7.97 -13.87 -9.04
CA LEU A 55 -8.03 -13.70 -7.60
C LEU A 55 -7.07 -12.60 -7.13
N GLY A 56 -7.39 -12.01 -5.98
CA GLY A 56 -6.54 -11.02 -5.33
C GLY A 56 -6.53 -9.65 -6.01
N GLN A 57 -5.68 -8.75 -5.50
CA GLN A 57 -5.43 -7.43 -6.04
C GLN A 57 -3.92 -7.13 -6.00
N ASP A 58 -3.49 -6.22 -6.87
CA ASP A 58 -2.13 -5.70 -6.94
C ASP A 58 -1.04 -6.78 -6.96
N VAL A 59 -0.10 -6.73 -6.00
CA VAL A 59 1.05 -7.65 -5.91
C VAL A 59 0.67 -9.09 -5.58
N ARG A 60 -0.57 -9.34 -5.13
CA ARG A 60 -1.13 -10.67 -4.87
C ARG A 60 -2.08 -11.14 -5.97
N ALA A 61 -2.13 -10.45 -7.11
CA ALA A 61 -2.97 -10.85 -8.22
C ALA A 61 -2.54 -12.23 -8.75
N ARG A 62 -3.54 -13.10 -8.94
CA ARG A 62 -3.34 -14.45 -9.50
C ARG A 62 -4.30 -14.66 -10.66
N VAL A 63 -3.79 -15.25 -11.73
CA VAL A 63 -4.60 -15.74 -12.86
C VAL A 63 -4.93 -17.19 -12.61
N CYS A 64 -6.20 -17.54 -12.72
CA CYS A 64 -6.73 -18.86 -12.41
C CYS A 64 -7.18 -19.55 -13.71
N LEU A 65 -6.60 -20.70 -14.05
CA LEU A 65 -7.10 -21.58 -15.10
C LEU A 65 -8.03 -22.62 -14.47
N ILE A 66 -9.29 -22.65 -14.90
CA ILE A 66 -10.27 -23.65 -14.49
C ILE A 66 -10.55 -24.55 -15.69
N VAL A 67 -10.23 -25.83 -15.56
CA VAL A 67 -10.48 -26.85 -16.59
C VAL A 67 -11.67 -27.70 -16.15
N HIS A 68 -12.74 -27.66 -16.93
CA HIS A 68 -13.93 -28.48 -16.77
C HIS A 68 -13.78 -29.73 -17.63
N GLU A 69 -13.86 -30.90 -17.00
CA GLU A 69 -13.61 -32.19 -17.66
C GLU A 69 -14.64 -33.22 -17.23
N PRO A 70 -14.86 -34.28 -18.02
CA PRO A 70 -15.69 -35.40 -17.58
C PRO A 70 -15.09 -35.98 -16.31
N ALA A 71 -15.91 -36.17 -15.27
CA ALA A 71 -15.47 -36.90 -14.08
C ALA A 71 -15.12 -38.35 -14.49
N PRO A 72 -14.02 -38.93 -13.95
CA PRO A 72 -13.57 -40.26 -14.36
C PRO A 72 -14.54 -41.37 -13.94
N VAL A 73 -15.32 -41.14 -12.88
CA VAL A 73 -16.31 -42.07 -12.36
C VAL A 73 -17.70 -41.42 -12.50
N PRO A 74 -18.68 -42.10 -13.14
CA PRO A 74 -20.07 -41.67 -13.11
C PRO A 74 -20.62 -41.66 -11.70
N ASP A 75 -21.63 -40.84 -11.44
CA ASP A 75 -22.35 -40.90 -10.17
C ASP A 75 -23.10 -42.24 -10.00
N ARG A 76 -23.69 -42.45 -8.81
CA ARG A 76 -24.48 -43.66 -8.50
C ARG A 76 -25.69 -43.90 -9.41
N TYR A 77 -26.06 -42.94 -10.25
CA TYR A 77 -27.14 -43.02 -11.23
C TYR A 77 -26.62 -43.13 -12.68
N GLY A 78 -25.32 -43.35 -12.87
CA GLY A 78 -24.68 -43.46 -14.17
C GLY A 78 -24.50 -42.14 -14.92
N ARG A 79 -24.77 -40.99 -14.28
CA ARG A 79 -24.58 -39.67 -14.89
C ARG A 79 -23.11 -39.29 -14.79
N ARG A 80 -22.55 -38.81 -15.90
CA ARG A 80 -21.19 -38.26 -15.89
C ARG A 80 -21.22 -36.88 -15.24
N GLY A 81 -20.61 -36.77 -14.06
CA GLY A 81 -20.39 -35.47 -13.43
C GLY A 81 -19.28 -34.68 -14.12
N VAL A 82 -19.06 -33.44 -13.67
CA VAL A 82 -17.99 -32.56 -14.18
C VAL A 82 -16.94 -32.37 -13.10
N ARG A 83 -15.72 -32.83 -13.36
CA ARG A 83 -14.53 -32.51 -12.57
C ARG A 83 -14.07 -31.10 -12.93
N ARG A 84 -13.67 -30.32 -11.92
CA ARG A 84 -13.08 -28.99 -12.11
C ARG A 84 -11.68 -28.96 -11.51
N ARG A 85 -10.65 -28.81 -12.34
CA ARG A 85 -9.27 -28.56 -11.90
C ARG A 85 -9.00 -27.06 -11.97
N VAL A 86 -8.53 -26.48 -10.87
CA VAL A 86 -8.23 -25.05 -10.75
C VAL A 86 -6.73 -24.90 -10.53
N PHE A 87 -6.09 -24.07 -11.33
CA PHE A 87 -4.68 -23.72 -11.22
C PHE A 87 -4.53 -22.21 -11.06
N CYS A 88 -3.92 -21.74 -9.98
CA CYS A 88 -3.74 -20.34 -9.66
C CYS A 88 -2.26 -19.97 -9.77
N VAL A 89 -1.94 -19.20 -10.82
CA VAL A 89 -0.57 -18.78 -11.13
C VAL A 89 -0.36 -17.32 -10.73
N PRO A 90 0.76 -16.96 -10.08
CA PRO A 90 1.10 -15.56 -9.80
C PRO A 90 1.15 -14.72 -11.07
N TYR A 91 0.37 -13.63 -11.11
CA TYR A 91 0.30 -12.76 -12.29
C TYR A 91 1.67 -12.17 -12.65
N ALA A 92 2.47 -11.79 -11.65
CA ALA A 92 3.79 -11.20 -11.88
C ALA A 92 4.71 -12.13 -12.70
N GLY A 93 4.64 -13.44 -12.46
CA GLY A 93 5.40 -14.44 -13.22
C GLY A 93 4.93 -14.56 -14.67
N LEU A 94 3.62 -14.63 -14.88
CA LEU A 94 3.03 -14.64 -16.23
C LEU A 94 3.36 -13.37 -17.00
N ALA A 95 3.37 -12.22 -16.32
CA ALA A 95 3.69 -10.92 -16.90
C ALA A 95 5.16 -10.80 -17.29
N LEU A 96 6.08 -11.31 -16.46
CA LEU A 96 7.50 -11.38 -16.79
C LEU A 96 7.74 -12.24 -18.04
N GLY A 97 7.04 -13.37 -18.14
CA GLY A 97 7.13 -14.28 -19.28
C GLY A 97 6.29 -13.90 -20.49
N ARG A 98 5.38 -12.93 -20.36
CA ARG A 98 4.34 -12.60 -21.37
C ARG A 98 3.54 -13.83 -21.81
N ILE A 99 3.23 -14.71 -20.86
CA ILE A 99 2.60 -16.00 -21.14
C ILE A 99 1.13 -15.81 -21.59
N GLY A 100 0.81 -16.33 -22.77
CA GLY A 100 -0.54 -16.34 -23.35
C GLY A 100 -1.47 -17.40 -22.76
N TYR A 101 -2.77 -17.31 -23.03
CA TYR A 101 -3.75 -18.31 -22.59
C TYR A 101 -3.54 -19.67 -23.25
N THR A 102 -3.10 -19.70 -24.51
CA THR A 102 -2.77 -20.94 -25.22
C THR A 102 -1.59 -21.65 -24.54
N ALA A 103 -0.54 -20.90 -24.22
CA ALA A 103 0.64 -21.43 -23.51
C ALA A 103 0.30 -21.86 -22.07
N LEU A 104 -0.52 -21.07 -21.37
CA LEU A 104 -1.00 -21.39 -20.03
C LEU A 104 -1.81 -22.69 -20.01
N TYR A 105 -2.76 -22.84 -20.92
CA TYR A 105 -3.55 -24.07 -21.05
C TYR A 105 -2.67 -25.26 -21.46
N GLY A 106 -1.84 -25.12 -22.48
CA GLY A 106 -0.95 -26.19 -22.95
C GLY A 106 0.00 -26.71 -21.87
N ALA A 107 0.50 -25.82 -21.01
CA ALA A 107 1.39 -26.19 -19.91
C ALA A 107 0.67 -26.86 -18.73
N LEU A 108 -0.63 -26.63 -18.53
CA LEU A 108 -1.35 -27.06 -17.32
C LEU A 108 -2.40 -28.15 -17.57
N ALA A 109 -3.01 -28.21 -18.76
CA ALA A 109 -4.10 -29.13 -19.06
C ALA A 109 -3.69 -30.60 -18.88
N GLY A 110 -2.47 -30.95 -19.25
CA GLY A 110 -1.96 -32.33 -19.12
C GLY A 110 -1.35 -32.65 -17.75
N VAL A 111 -1.29 -31.71 -16.82
CA VAL A 111 -0.58 -31.89 -15.55
C VAL A 111 -1.40 -32.74 -14.58
N GLU A 112 -0.82 -33.85 -14.13
CA GLU A 112 -1.37 -34.65 -13.04
C GLU A 112 -1.21 -33.90 -11.71
N LEU A 113 -2.31 -33.76 -10.97
CA LEU A 113 -2.29 -33.09 -9.67
C LEU A 113 -1.63 -33.99 -8.62
N PRO A 114 -0.62 -33.51 -7.88
CA PRO A 114 0.02 -34.31 -6.86
C PRO A 114 -0.98 -34.65 -5.73
N ALA A 115 -0.75 -35.78 -5.04
CA ALA A 115 -1.55 -36.12 -3.86
C ALA A 115 -1.35 -35.08 -2.73
N GLU A 116 -0.10 -34.63 -2.55
CA GLU A 116 0.33 -33.61 -1.61
C GLU A 116 1.51 -32.81 -2.20
N GLY A 117 1.66 -31.54 -1.81
CA GLY A 117 2.82 -30.71 -2.19
C GLY A 117 2.54 -29.62 -3.23
N ALA A 118 3.54 -28.74 -3.40
CA ALA A 118 3.51 -27.64 -4.36
C ALA A 118 3.69 -28.14 -5.80
N LEU A 119 3.11 -27.41 -6.76
CA LEU A 119 3.21 -27.74 -8.18
C LEU A 119 4.04 -26.66 -8.90
N ALA A 120 5.27 -27.02 -9.30
CA ALA A 120 6.11 -26.14 -10.13
C ALA A 120 5.91 -26.50 -11.61
N VAL A 121 5.66 -25.50 -12.45
CA VAL A 121 5.41 -25.69 -13.88
C VAL A 121 6.30 -24.75 -14.69
N SER A 122 6.97 -25.30 -15.71
CA SER A 122 7.73 -24.53 -16.68
C SER A 122 6.81 -24.06 -17.80
N PHE A 123 6.70 -22.74 -17.95
CA PHE A 123 5.96 -22.12 -19.04
C PHE A 123 6.91 -21.75 -20.17
N PRO A 124 6.63 -22.15 -21.42
CA PRO A 124 7.44 -21.75 -22.56
C PRO A 124 7.33 -20.24 -22.75
N LYS A 125 8.47 -19.55 -22.89
CA LYS A 125 8.43 -18.14 -23.31
C LYS A 125 7.81 -18.06 -24.71
N PRO A 126 6.99 -17.02 -24.99
CA PRO A 126 6.46 -16.81 -26.33
C PRO A 126 7.64 -16.67 -27.29
N ASP A 127 7.68 -17.49 -28.34
CA ASP A 127 8.67 -17.30 -29.40
C ASP A 127 8.35 -15.98 -30.12
N PRO A 128 9.27 -14.99 -30.10
CA PRO A 128 9.03 -13.71 -30.78
C PRO A 128 8.79 -13.86 -32.29
N ARG A 129 9.15 -15.02 -32.88
CA ARG A 129 8.95 -15.35 -34.29
C ARG A 129 7.64 -16.11 -34.56
N SER A 130 7.01 -16.70 -33.55
CA SER A 130 5.73 -17.45 -33.66
C SER A 130 4.50 -16.57 -33.92
N THR A 131 4.67 -15.36 -34.47
CA THR A 131 3.60 -14.43 -34.89
C THR A 131 2.86 -14.90 -36.16
N GLU A 132 2.81 -16.21 -36.38
CA GLU A 132 2.11 -16.82 -37.51
C GLU A 132 0.59 -16.57 -37.43
N ARG A 133 0.05 -16.48 -36.21
CA ARG A 133 -1.34 -16.05 -35.98
C ARG A 133 -1.37 -14.55 -35.67
N ARG A 134 -1.81 -13.77 -36.65
CA ARG A 134 -2.10 -12.35 -36.45
C ARG A 134 -3.56 -12.22 -35.99
N PRO A 135 -3.84 -11.51 -34.90
CA PRO A 135 -5.21 -11.19 -34.53
C PRO A 135 -5.93 -10.54 -35.71
N ASP A 136 -7.11 -11.06 -36.00
CA ASP A 136 -7.99 -10.55 -37.04
C ASP A 136 -8.78 -9.33 -36.54
N ASP A 137 -9.57 -8.73 -37.44
CA ASP A 137 -10.35 -7.54 -37.12
C ASP A 137 -11.44 -7.85 -36.08
N GLN A 138 -11.93 -9.09 -36.05
CA GLN A 138 -12.92 -9.53 -35.07
C GLN A 138 -12.32 -9.56 -33.65
N ALA A 139 -11.10 -10.06 -33.48
CA ALA A 139 -10.40 -10.03 -32.19
C ALA A 139 -10.12 -8.60 -31.72
N LEU A 140 -9.73 -7.72 -32.65
CA LEU A 140 -9.47 -6.31 -32.40
C LEU A 140 -10.74 -5.57 -31.94
N THR A 141 -11.86 -5.74 -32.65
CA THR A 141 -13.14 -5.14 -32.27
C THR A 141 -13.68 -5.71 -30.96
N THR A 142 -13.50 -7.01 -30.72
CA THR A 142 -13.88 -7.63 -29.43
C THR A 142 -13.06 -7.05 -28.27
N ALA A 143 -11.76 -6.80 -28.46
CA ALA A 143 -10.91 -6.15 -27.46
C ALA A 143 -11.39 -4.72 -27.16
N ALA A 144 -11.77 -3.95 -28.17
CA ALA A 144 -12.32 -2.61 -27.99
C ALA A 144 -13.64 -2.62 -27.22
N LEU A 145 -14.55 -3.55 -27.52
CA LEU A 145 -15.83 -3.70 -26.81
C LEU A 145 -15.63 -4.00 -25.32
N LEU A 146 -14.59 -4.74 -24.93
CA LEU A 146 -14.28 -4.99 -23.52
C LEU A 146 -13.95 -3.71 -22.73
N LEU A 147 -13.54 -2.63 -23.40
CA LEU A 147 -13.24 -1.34 -22.78
C LEU A 147 -14.48 -0.49 -22.50
N THR A 148 -15.68 -0.90 -22.94
CA THR A 148 -16.92 -0.27 -22.44
C THR A 148 -17.18 -0.61 -20.97
N GLY A 149 -16.46 -1.60 -20.42
CA GLY A 149 -16.67 -2.11 -19.07
C GLY A 149 -17.74 -3.21 -18.98
N GLU A 150 -18.55 -3.38 -20.04
CA GLU A 150 -19.61 -4.38 -20.17
C GLU A 150 -19.06 -5.76 -20.60
N PRO A 151 -19.75 -6.87 -20.27
CA PRO A 151 -19.40 -8.18 -20.77
C PRO A 151 -19.59 -8.31 -22.28
N VAL A 152 -18.79 -9.15 -22.93
CA VAL A 152 -18.87 -9.48 -24.36
C VAL A 152 -19.07 -10.98 -24.53
N ALA A 153 -20.11 -11.38 -25.25
CA ALA A 153 -20.42 -12.77 -25.58
C ALA A 153 -20.19 -13.02 -27.07
N VAL A 154 -19.32 -13.99 -27.39
CA VAL A 154 -19.08 -14.48 -28.74
C VAL A 154 -20.04 -15.62 -29.03
N LEU A 155 -20.95 -15.41 -29.98
CA LEU A 155 -21.96 -16.38 -30.37
C LEU A 155 -21.36 -17.37 -31.36
N ASP A 156 -21.10 -18.59 -30.90
CA ASP A 156 -20.67 -19.73 -31.71
C ASP A 156 -21.84 -20.72 -31.84
N PRO A 157 -22.39 -20.93 -33.06
CA PRO A 157 -23.49 -21.88 -33.27
C PRO A 157 -23.08 -23.36 -33.07
N GLY A 158 -21.81 -23.65 -32.77
CA GLY A 158 -21.32 -24.98 -32.39
C GLY A 158 -20.28 -25.55 -33.36
N GLY A 159 -19.50 -24.70 -34.01
CA GLY A 159 -18.52 -25.11 -35.03
C GLY A 159 -17.06 -25.11 -34.58
N LEU A 160 -16.74 -24.46 -33.45
CA LEU A 160 -15.37 -24.33 -32.99
C LEU A 160 -15.02 -25.40 -31.96
N ASP A 161 -13.84 -26.00 -32.13
CA ASP A 161 -13.22 -26.81 -31.09
C ASP A 161 -12.63 -25.94 -29.96
N LEU A 162 -12.24 -26.60 -28.86
CA LEU A 162 -11.68 -25.93 -27.70
C LEU A 162 -10.41 -25.13 -28.03
N ALA A 163 -9.54 -25.66 -28.89
CA ALA A 163 -8.28 -25.02 -29.24
C ALA A 163 -8.52 -23.71 -30.01
N ALA A 164 -9.47 -23.71 -30.96
CA ALA A 164 -9.85 -22.53 -31.71
C ALA A 164 -10.47 -21.45 -30.80
N ARG A 165 -11.31 -21.86 -29.83
CA ARG A 165 -11.88 -20.94 -28.83
C ARG A 165 -10.79 -20.33 -27.95
N ILE A 166 -9.88 -21.13 -27.39
CA ILE A 166 -8.75 -20.62 -26.58
C ILE A 166 -7.88 -19.68 -27.40
N GLY A 167 -7.56 -20.07 -28.64
CA GLY A 167 -6.75 -19.24 -29.54
C GLY A 167 -7.39 -17.88 -29.79
N PHE A 168 -8.70 -17.83 -30.04
CA PHE A 168 -9.40 -16.55 -30.20
C PHE A 168 -9.38 -15.70 -28.91
N LEU A 169 -9.61 -16.31 -27.74
CA LEU A 169 -9.53 -15.58 -26.48
C LEU A 169 -8.12 -15.00 -26.23
N ASP A 170 -7.07 -15.73 -26.63
CA ASP A 170 -5.68 -15.28 -26.54
C ASP A 170 -5.38 -14.15 -27.55
N ASP A 171 -5.93 -14.23 -28.76
CA ASP A 171 -5.83 -13.19 -29.80
C ASP A 171 -6.50 -11.88 -29.33
N VAL A 172 -7.71 -11.96 -28.74
CA VAL A 172 -8.39 -10.81 -28.12
C VAL A 172 -7.55 -10.23 -26.98
N ALA A 173 -7.00 -11.09 -26.11
CA ALA A 173 -6.15 -10.63 -25.01
C ALA A 173 -4.79 -10.09 -25.49
N ALA A 174 -4.32 -10.45 -26.68
CA ALA A 174 -3.12 -9.91 -27.30
C ALA A 174 -3.36 -8.50 -27.89
N MET A 175 -4.62 -8.18 -28.20
CA MET A 175 -5.08 -6.85 -28.59
C MET A 175 -5.40 -5.94 -27.40
N LEU A 176 -5.02 -6.34 -26.17
CA LEU A 176 -5.16 -5.56 -24.93
C LEU A 176 -3.78 -5.41 -24.26
N PRO A 177 -3.52 -4.31 -23.53
CA PRO A 177 -2.34 -4.25 -22.66
C PRO A 177 -2.26 -5.46 -21.74
N PHE A 178 -1.08 -6.07 -21.62
CA PHE A 178 -0.92 -7.30 -20.83
C PHE A 178 -1.42 -7.14 -19.38
N GLY A 179 -1.25 -5.92 -18.83
CA GLY A 179 -1.79 -5.44 -17.56
C GLY A 179 -3.24 -5.76 -17.28
N LEU A 180 -4.10 -5.73 -18.31
CA LEU A 180 -5.52 -6.03 -18.18
C LEU A 180 -5.79 -7.52 -17.91
N ARG A 181 -4.86 -8.41 -18.28
CA ARG A 181 -4.99 -9.85 -18.03
C ARG A 181 -5.01 -10.19 -16.54
N ALA A 182 -4.49 -9.31 -15.67
CA ALA A 182 -4.60 -9.43 -14.22
C ALA A 182 -6.06 -9.42 -13.71
N ARG A 183 -7.00 -8.87 -14.48
CA ARG A 183 -8.42 -8.72 -14.10
C ARG A 183 -9.40 -9.10 -15.22
N LEU A 184 -8.91 -9.78 -16.25
CA LEU A 184 -9.71 -10.27 -17.36
C LEU A 184 -10.16 -11.70 -17.05
N SER A 185 -11.48 -11.91 -17.00
CA SER A 185 -12.08 -13.23 -16.93
C SER A 185 -12.59 -13.64 -18.31
N VAL A 186 -12.15 -14.78 -18.82
CA VAL A 186 -12.58 -15.32 -20.12
C VAL A 186 -13.06 -16.76 -20.01
N SER A 187 -13.99 -17.21 -20.87
CA SER A 187 -14.42 -18.61 -20.90
C SER A 187 -14.70 -19.12 -22.30
N THR A 188 -14.34 -20.38 -22.57
CA THR A 188 -14.59 -21.07 -23.85
C THR A 188 -16.04 -21.54 -23.99
N TRP A 189 -16.83 -21.44 -22.91
CA TRP A 189 -18.26 -21.68 -22.95
C TRP A 189 -18.93 -21.11 -21.69
N VAL A 190 -20.13 -20.55 -21.84
CA VAL A 190 -21.01 -20.15 -20.74
C VAL A 190 -22.48 -20.33 -21.13
N SER A 191 -23.28 -20.87 -20.22
CA SER A 191 -24.74 -20.89 -20.35
C SER A 191 -25.32 -19.48 -20.22
N ALA A 192 -26.21 -19.10 -21.14
CA ALA A 192 -26.95 -17.85 -21.05
C ALA A 192 -27.91 -17.78 -19.83
N THR A 193 -28.21 -18.92 -19.21
CA THR A 193 -29.13 -19.02 -18.06
C THR A 193 -28.47 -18.80 -16.70
N VAL A 194 -27.13 -18.73 -16.65
CA VAL A 194 -26.39 -18.54 -15.40
C VAL A 194 -25.88 -17.13 -15.30
N ASP A 195 -26.01 -16.55 -14.10
CA ASP A 195 -25.35 -15.29 -13.81
C ASP A 195 -23.89 -15.51 -13.41
N HIS A 196 -22.98 -14.73 -13.99
CA HIS A 196 -21.54 -15.00 -13.93
C HIS A 196 -20.70 -13.72 -13.98
N GLY A 197 -19.53 -13.75 -13.34
CA GLY A 197 -18.54 -12.66 -13.38
C GLY A 197 -17.59 -12.66 -14.59
N ILE A 198 -17.86 -13.47 -15.63
CA ILE A 198 -17.01 -13.61 -16.82
C ILE A 198 -17.21 -12.43 -17.78
N ARG A 199 -16.11 -11.79 -18.20
CA ARG A 199 -16.13 -10.60 -19.07
C ARG A 199 -16.16 -10.93 -20.55
N LEU A 200 -15.46 -11.96 -20.99
CA LEU A 200 -15.49 -12.44 -22.38
C LEU A 200 -15.85 -13.92 -22.39
N SER A 201 -16.90 -14.32 -23.07
CA SER A 201 -17.29 -15.72 -23.14
C SER A 201 -17.73 -16.13 -24.52
N PHE A 202 -17.50 -17.40 -24.87
CA PHE A 202 -18.29 -18.05 -25.91
C PHE A 202 -19.64 -18.49 -25.34
N ALA A 203 -20.71 -18.33 -26.11
CA ALA A 203 -22.06 -18.77 -25.77
C ALA A 203 -22.82 -19.18 -27.03
N ARG A 204 -23.89 -19.98 -26.89
CA ARG A 204 -24.78 -20.31 -28.02
C ARG A 204 -25.78 -19.19 -28.34
N THR A 205 -26.17 -18.45 -27.31
CA THR A 205 -27.20 -17.40 -27.40
C THR A 205 -26.74 -16.15 -26.65
N ALA A 206 -27.15 -14.99 -27.14
CA ALA A 206 -26.91 -13.73 -26.45
C ALA A 206 -27.65 -13.68 -25.11
N ARG A 207 -27.05 -13.01 -24.13
CA ARG A 207 -27.75 -12.58 -22.91
C ARG A 207 -28.45 -11.24 -23.16
N SER A 208 -29.34 -10.85 -22.25
CA SER A 208 -30.03 -9.55 -22.29
C SER A 208 -29.12 -8.36 -21.96
N VAL A 209 -27.94 -8.59 -21.39
CA VAL A 209 -27.00 -7.57 -20.94
C VAL A 209 -25.61 -7.83 -21.53
N GLY A 210 -24.95 -6.77 -21.98
CA GLY A 210 -23.62 -6.81 -22.60
C GLY A 210 -23.66 -6.79 -24.14
N HIS A 211 -22.48 -6.94 -24.74
CA HIS A 211 -22.31 -6.98 -26.19
C HIS A 211 -22.37 -8.41 -26.71
N ALA A 212 -22.93 -8.59 -27.91
CA ALA A 212 -22.95 -9.88 -28.60
C ALA A 212 -22.17 -9.77 -29.92
N VAL A 213 -21.22 -10.67 -30.11
CA VAL A 213 -20.38 -10.76 -31.31
C VAL A 213 -20.65 -12.09 -31.98
N VAL A 214 -21.11 -12.10 -33.23
CA VAL A 214 -21.33 -13.36 -33.96
C VAL A 214 -20.00 -13.86 -34.52
N TRP A 215 -19.66 -15.13 -34.27
CA TRP A 215 -18.44 -15.73 -34.81
C TRP A 215 -18.39 -15.65 -36.34
N GLY A 216 -17.24 -15.25 -36.90
CA GLY A 216 -17.02 -15.13 -38.34
C GLY A 216 -17.74 -13.95 -38.99
N ARG A 217 -18.28 -13.02 -38.19
CA ARG A 217 -18.86 -11.76 -38.65
C ARG A 217 -18.13 -10.59 -38.00
N HIS A 218 -17.96 -9.52 -38.76
CA HIS A 218 -17.43 -8.29 -38.22
C HIS A 218 -18.39 -7.76 -37.15
N PRO A 219 -17.94 -7.47 -35.92
CA PRO A 219 -18.84 -6.95 -34.90
C PRO A 219 -19.20 -5.49 -35.21
N ASP A 220 -20.45 -5.12 -34.97
CA ASP A 220 -20.86 -3.72 -34.98
C ASP A 220 -20.39 -3.06 -33.68
N VAL A 221 -19.73 -1.91 -33.81
CA VAL A 221 -19.34 -1.09 -32.66
C VAL A 221 -20.46 -0.10 -32.42
N PRO A 222 -21.08 -0.07 -31.22
CA PRO A 222 -22.08 0.94 -30.91
C PRO A 222 -21.53 2.36 -31.11
N GLU A 223 -22.33 3.27 -31.66
CA GLU A 223 -21.94 4.68 -31.90
C GLU A 223 -21.57 5.45 -30.60
N SER A 224 -21.89 4.89 -29.43
CA SER A 224 -21.51 5.36 -28.10
C SER A 224 -21.22 4.12 -27.24
N PRO A 225 -20.12 4.07 -26.46
CA PRO A 225 -19.29 5.18 -25.96
C PRO A 225 -18.07 5.57 -26.83
N GLU A 226 -17.52 6.77 -26.59
CA GLU A 226 -16.34 7.31 -27.30
C GLU A 226 -15.06 6.45 -27.14
N THR A 227 -14.97 5.67 -26.06
CA THR A 227 -13.75 4.94 -25.66
C THR A 227 -13.39 3.74 -26.55
N PRO A 228 -14.31 2.80 -26.90
CA PRO A 228 -14.05 1.78 -27.91
C PRO A 228 -13.61 2.35 -29.25
N GLN A 229 -14.26 3.40 -29.74
CA GLN A 229 -13.91 3.99 -31.04
C GLN A 229 -12.52 4.61 -30.99
N ALA A 230 -12.21 5.40 -29.95
CA ALA A 230 -10.87 5.95 -29.75
C ALA A 230 -9.80 4.85 -29.64
N TYR A 231 -10.13 3.72 -29.00
CA TYR A 231 -9.24 2.56 -28.95
C TYR A 231 -9.03 1.94 -30.32
N LEU A 232 -10.09 1.74 -31.09
CA LEU A 232 -10.03 1.22 -32.45
C LEU A 232 -9.24 2.14 -33.37
N ASP A 233 -9.44 3.45 -33.28
CA ASP A 233 -8.69 4.44 -34.05
C ASP A 233 -7.19 4.37 -33.70
N LEU A 234 -6.85 4.21 -32.42
CA LEU A 234 -5.47 3.99 -31.98
C LEU A 234 -4.90 2.68 -32.51
N LEU A 235 -5.64 1.58 -32.49
CA LEU A 235 -5.16 0.31 -33.04
C LEU A 235 -5.02 0.38 -34.58
N ALA A 236 -5.98 1.01 -35.27
CA ALA A 236 -6.00 1.20 -36.72
C ALA A 236 -4.89 2.12 -37.22
N ALA A 237 -4.45 3.08 -36.40
CA ALA A 237 -3.28 3.90 -36.69
C ALA A 237 -1.97 3.09 -36.82
N HIS A 238 -1.96 1.81 -36.44
CA HIS A 238 -0.80 0.93 -36.59
C HIS A 238 -0.91 0.02 -37.80
N SER A 239 -0.11 0.31 -38.82
CA SER A 239 0.03 -0.55 -40.00
C SER A 239 0.70 -1.90 -39.69
N ARG A 240 1.46 -2.02 -38.59
CA ARG A 240 2.19 -3.24 -38.19
C ARG A 240 1.62 -3.91 -36.94
N ARG A 241 0.74 -4.90 -37.14
CA ARG A 241 0.12 -5.69 -36.07
C ARG A 241 1.12 -6.40 -35.16
N ASP A 242 2.25 -6.87 -35.70
CA ASP A 242 3.28 -7.56 -34.92
C ASP A 242 3.96 -6.62 -33.90
N VAL A 243 4.18 -5.36 -34.28
CA VAL A 243 4.74 -4.33 -33.40
C VAL A 243 3.73 -3.99 -32.32
N LEU A 244 2.47 -3.77 -32.71
CA LEU A 244 1.38 -3.46 -31.80
C LEU A 244 1.21 -4.54 -30.70
N VAL A 245 1.18 -5.82 -31.08
CA VAL A 245 1.11 -6.94 -30.12
C VAL A 245 2.29 -6.90 -29.14
N ARG A 246 3.53 -6.69 -29.62
CA ARG A 246 4.70 -6.61 -28.74
C ARG A 246 4.65 -5.40 -27.80
N THR A 247 4.17 -4.26 -28.29
CA THR A 247 3.99 -3.04 -27.49
C THR A 247 2.96 -3.27 -26.38
N LEU A 248 1.79 -3.82 -26.72
CA LEU A 248 0.75 -4.19 -25.77
C LEU A 248 1.23 -5.22 -24.74
N ALA A 249 2.00 -6.21 -25.19
CA ALA A 249 2.60 -7.23 -24.34
C ALA A 249 3.69 -6.69 -23.38
N ALA A 250 4.24 -5.50 -23.65
CA ALA A 250 5.21 -4.85 -22.76
C ALA A 250 4.56 -4.06 -21.61
N ILE A 251 3.27 -3.71 -21.72
CA ILE A 251 2.54 -2.98 -20.70
C ILE A 251 2.02 -3.99 -19.66
N THR A 252 2.83 -4.30 -18.65
CA THR A 252 2.60 -5.43 -17.72
C THR A 252 2.06 -5.05 -16.34
N GLY A 253 2.04 -3.76 -15.98
CA GLY A 253 1.47 -3.31 -14.70
C GLY A 253 -0.03 -3.65 -14.61
N PRO A 254 -0.56 -4.19 -13.48
CA PRO A 254 -1.97 -4.54 -13.37
C PRO A 254 -2.90 -3.36 -13.68
N MET A 255 -3.88 -3.58 -14.56
CA MET A 255 -4.85 -2.57 -15.01
C MET A 255 -6.29 -2.97 -14.70
N SER A 256 -7.22 -2.01 -14.83
CA SER A 256 -8.64 -2.20 -14.53
C SER A 256 -9.52 -1.76 -15.71
N PHE A 257 -10.46 -2.62 -16.10
CA PHE A 257 -11.53 -2.29 -17.06
C PHE A 257 -12.48 -1.19 -16.57
N LYS A 258 -12.44 -0.82 -15.28
CA LYS A 258 -13.23 0.30 -14.74
C LYS A 258 -12.64 1.68 -15.09
N ARG A 259 -11.42 1.72 -15.65
CA ARG A 259 -10.68 2.95 -15.96
C ARG A 259 -10.11 2.87 -17.38
N PRO A 260 -10.97 2.80 -18.41
CA PRO A 260 -10.52 2.60 -19.77
C PRO A 260 -9.69 3.79 -20.30
N GLU A 261 -9.79 4.98 -19.71
CA GLU A 261 -8.93 6.13 -19.99
C GLU A 261 -7.44 5.83 -19.70
N ALA A 262 -7.14 5.05 -18.65
CA ALA A 262 -5.77 4.66 -18.34
C ALA A 262 -5.18 3.70 -19.38
N VAL A 263 -6.03 2.93 -20.06
CA VAL A 263 -5.65 2.03 -21.16
C VAL A 263 -5.28 2.86 -22.38
N LEU A 264 -6.10 3.85 -22.74
CA LEU A 264 -5.83 4.78 -23.84
C LEU A 264 -4.53 5.55 -23.63
N HIS A 265 -4.30 6.09 -22.42
CA HIS A 265 -3.06 6.80 -22.09
C HIS A 265 -1.82 5.91 -22.15
N ALA A 266 -1.91 4.67 -21.64
CA ALA A 266 -0.79 3.72 -21.71
C ALA A 266 -0.45 3.35 -23.14
N LEU A 267 -1.46 3.25 -24.02
CA LEU A 267 -1.25 3.04 -25.44
C LEU A 267 -0.63 4.26 -26.12
N ASP A 268 -1.21 5.45 -26.00
CA ASP A 268 -0.67 6.67 -26.65
C ASP A 268 0.82 6.89 -26.30
N GLY A 269 1.21 6.61 -25.06
CA GLY A 269 2.61 6.66 -24.62
C GLY A 269 3.52 5.57 -25.19
N ALA A 270 2.99 4.40 -25.53
CA ALA A 270 3.74 3.24 -26.04
C ALA A 270 3.75 3.12 -27.58
N VAL A 271 2.84 3.85 -28.25
CA VAL A 271 2.46 3.69 -29.66
C VAL A 271 3.17 4.62 -30.63
N ARG A 272 3.69 5.77 -30.18
CA ARG A 272 4.33 6.71 -31.11
C ARG A 272 5.54 6.07 -31.82
N PRO A 273 5.54 6.01 -33.17
CA PRO A 273 6.54 5.24 -33.92
C PRO A 273 7.97 5.79 -33.73
N PRO A 274 8.98 4.91 -33.76
CA PRO A 274 10.39 5.30 -33.61
C PRO A 274 10.96 6.11 -34.79
N GLU A 275 10.18 6.38 -35.84
CA GLU A 275 10.69 7.07 -37.04
C GLU A 275 10.83 8.59 -36.83
N ASP A 276 9.97 9.22 -36.01
CA ASP A 276 10.20 10.58 -35.48
C ASP A 276 11.26 10.62 -34.37
N SER A 277 11.71 9.44 -33.91
CA SER A 277 12.78 9.30 -32.92
C SER A 277 14.18 9.30 -33.56
N GLY A 278 14.28 9.12 -34.88
CA GLY A 278 15.56 9.25 -35.60
C GLY A 278 16.10 10.67 -35.57
N ALA A 279 15.23 11.66 -35.76
CA ALA A 279 15.61 13.07 -35.69
C ALA A 279 15.79 13.57 -34.24
N ARG A 280 15.07 12.98 -33.27
CA ARG A 280 15.18 13.36 -31.83
C ARG A 280 16.21 12.58 -31.03
N ARG A 281 16.74 11.44 -31.51
CA ARG A 281 17.91 10.78 -30.89
C ARG A 281 19.20 11.60 -30.98
N ALA A 282 19.24 12.62 -31.85
CA ALA A 282 20.28 13.63 -31.81
C ALA A 282 20.15 14.62 -30.63
N ALA A 283 19.02 14.61 -29.90
CA ALA A 283 18.77 15.44 -28.74
C ALA A 283 18.21 14.60 -27.57
N GLY A 284 19.08 13.84 -26.91
CA GLY A 284 18.75 12.95 -25.80
C GLY A 284 18.09 13.67 -24.62
N THR A 285 16.76 13.70 -24.60
CA THR A 285 15.98 14.31 -23.52
C THR A 285 14.86 13.38 -23.08
N SER A 286 14.89 12.99 -21.80
CA SER A 286 13.90 12.14 -21.14
C SER A 286 12.47 12.71 -21.27
N PRO A 287 11.43 11.88 -21.44
CA PRO A 287 10.03 12.32 -21.48
C PRO A 287 9.57 12.97 -20.16
N VAL A 288 10.31 12.74 -19.07
CA VAL A 288 10.06 13.38 -17.77
C VAL A 288 10.64 14.80 -17.72
N ARG A 289 11.63 15.12 -18.56
CA ARG A 289 12.31 16.42 -18.58
C ARG A 289 11.35 17.58 -18.85
N PRO A 290 10.48 17.55 -19.88
CA PRO A 290 9.49 18.62 -20.06
C PRO A 290 8.55 18.80 -18.87
N GLY A 291 8.21 17.72 -18.15
CA GLY A 291 7.40 17.79 -16.93
C GLY A 291 8.16 18.47 -15.78
N LEU A 292 9.43 18.10 -15.57
CA LEU A 292 10.28 18.71 -14.55
C LEU A 292 10.62 20.17 -14.88
N ASP A 293 10.82 20.50 -16.16
CA ASP A 293 11.07 21.87 -16.63
C ASP A 293 9.84 22.75 -16.39
N ARG A 294 8.64 22.25 -16.70
CA ARG A 294 7.37 22.93 -16.41
C ARG A 294 7.14 23.10 -14.91
N LEU A 295 7.41 22.07 -14.11
CA LEU A 295 7.35 22.14 -12.65
C LEU A 295 8.32 23.20 -12.10
N ALA A 296 9.57 23.21 -12.56
CA ALA A 296 10.57 24.19 -12.16
C ALA A 296 10.20 25.62 -12.59
N ALA A 297 9.52 25.78 -13.73
CA ALA A 297 8.97 27.06 -14.15
C ALA A 297 7.82 27.51 -13.24
N ALA A 298 6.84 26.62 -12.96
CA ALA A 298 5.69 26.91 -12.10
C ALA A 298 6.09 27.30 -10.67
N LEU A 299 7.10 26.63 -10.10
CA LEU A 299 7.64 26.97 -8.78
C LEU A 299 8.32 28.35 -8.76
N ARG A 300 8.97 28.75 -9.86
CA ARG A 300 9.60 30.07 -9.99
C ARG A 300 8.57 31.19 -10.17
N THR A 301 7.54 30.96 -10.97
CA THR A 301 6.49 31.95 -11.27
C THR A 301 5.40 32.02 -10.20
N ARG A 302 5.37 31.08 -9.25
CA ARG A 302 4.36 30.96 -8.19
C ARG A 302 2.93 30.87 -8.72
N ALA A 303 2.73 30.16 -9.83
CA ALA A 303 1.41 29.91 -10.43
C ALA A 303 0.81 28.60 -9.86
N PRO A 304 -0.14 28.64 -8.90
CA PRO A 304 -0.61 27.44 -8.21
C PRO A 304 -1.43 26.50 -9.10
N GLY A 305 -2.14 27.01 -10.11
CA GLY A 305 -2.91 26.20 -11.06
C GLY A 305 -2.02 25.32 -11.93
N ASP A 306 -0.89 25.86 -12.39
CA ASP A 306 0.08 25.14 -13.22
C ASP A 306 0.82 24.07 -12.41
N LEU A 307 1.05 24.32 -11.12
CA LEU A 307 1.70 23.37 -10.22
C LEU A 307 0.87 22.09 -10.04
N ALA A 308 -0.44 22.21 -9.82
CA ALA A 308 -1.32 21.05 -9.64
C ALA A 308 -1.38 20.17 -10.90
N ALA A 309 -1.48 20.78 -12.08
CA ALA A 309 -1.43 20.08 -13.37
C ALA A 309 -0.07 19.38 -13.59
N CYS A 310 1.04 20.07 -13.31
CA CYS A 310 2.38 19.48 -13.43
C CYS A 310 2.57 18.30 -12.47
N LEU A 311 2.07 18.41 -11.23
CA LEU A 311 2.12 17.32 -10.26
C LEU A 311 1.28 16.12 -10.71
N ALA A 312 0.08 16.34 -11.25
CA ALA A 312 -0.75 15.27 -11.79
C ALA A 312 -0.05 14.53 -12.94
N ASP A 313 0.54 15.26 -13.89
CA ASP A 313 1.31 14.71 -15.00
C ASP A 313 2.51 13.88 -14.51
N LEU A 314 3.30 14.44 -13.60
CA LEU A 314 4.49 13.77 -13.06
C LEU A 314 4.15 12.57 -12.18
N LYS A 315 3.01 12.60 -11.46
CA LYS A 315 2.50 11.48 -10.67
C LYS A 315 2.03 10.33 -11.56
N ALA A 316 1.40 10.63 -12.69
CA ALA A 316 1.08 9.62 -13.70
C ALA A 316 2.36 8.96 -14.24
N LEU A 317 3.41 9.76 -14.50
CA LEU A 317 4.70 9.26 -14.99
C LEU A 317 5.49 8.46 -13.95
N SER A 318 5.38 8.81 -12.66
CA SER A 318 6.10 8.14 -11.57
C SER A 318 5.54 6.75 -11.25
N GLY A 319 4.29 6.46 -11.62
CA GLY A 319 3.66 5.14 -11.47
C GLY A 319 4.02 4.10 -12.55
N LEU A 320 4.67 4.51 -13.63
CA LEU A 320 5.07 3.62 -14.72
C LEU A 320 6.41 2.91 -14.42
N PRO A 321 6.68 1.69 -14.90
CA PRO A 321 8.01 1.08 -14.84
C PRO A 321 9.01 1.90 -15.65
N GLN A 322 10.09 2.35 -15.01
CA GLN A 322 11.04 3.28 -15.62
C GLN A 322 12.42 2.63 -15.86
N PRO A 323 13.02 2.77 -17.06
CA PRO A 323 14.38 2.31 -17.32
C PRO A 323 15.40 2.95 -16.37
N VAL A 324 16.41 2.17 -15.96
CA VAL A 324 17.43 2.59 -14.99
C VAL A 324 18.23 3.81 -15.49
N ASP A 325 18.55 3.86 -16.79
CA ASP A 325 19.34 4.93 -17.39
C ASP A 325 18.68 6.32 -17.29
N HIS A 326 17.34 6.37 -17.38
CA HIS A 326 16.61 7.63 -17.25
C HIS A 326 16.52 8.14 -15.80
N ARG A 327 16.85 7.32 -14.79
CA ARG A 327 16.91 7.82 -13.40
C ARG A 327 18.12 8.69 -13.17
N ALA A 328 19.26 8.40 -13.80
CA ALA A 328 20.46 9.24 -13.69
C ALA A 328 20.19 10.67 -14.20
N GLU A 329 19.63 10.78 -15.40
CA GLU A 329 19.25 12.08 -16.00
C GLU A 329 18.22 12.82 -15.13
N ARG A 330 17.20 12.12 -14.60
CA ARG A 330 16.21 12.74 -13.71
C ARG A 330 16.81 13.25 -12.41
N ARG A 331 17.72 12.49 -11.81
CA ARG A 331 18.44 12.90 -10.60
C ARG A 331 19.24 14.17 -10.86
N GLU A 332 19.92 14.25 -12.00
CA GLU A 332 20.63 15.45 -12.44
C GLU A 332 19.68 16.65 -12.60
N ILE A 333 18.55 16.48 -13.29
CA ILE A 333 17.56 17.56 -13.48
C ILE A 333 17.00 18.03 -12.12
N ILE A 334 16.52 17.10 -11.29
CA ILE A 334 15.93 17.39 -9.97
C ILE A 334 16.95 18.10 -9.07
N GLY A 335 18.20 17.64 -9.06
CA GLY A 335 19.29 18.28 -8.32
C GLY A 335 19.63 19.67 -8.87
N SER A 336 19.76 19.82 -10.19
CA SER A 336 20.12 21.10 -10.82
C SER A 336 19.09 22.21 -10.61
N TYR A 337 17.80 21.85 -10.55
CA TYR A 337 16.72 22.78 -10.23
C TYR A 337 16.47 22.93 -8.73
N GLY A 338 17.17 22.19 -7.88
CA GLY A 338 16.98 22.22 -6.43
C GLY A 338 15.56 21.83 -6.00
N LEU A 339 14.91 20.92 -6.74
CA LEU A 339 13.50 20.58 -6.54
C LEU A 339 13.22 19.85 -5.21
N LEU A 340 14.26 19.31 -4.56
CA LEU A 340 14.21 18.73 -3.21
C LEU A 340 14.73 19.69 -2.13
N GLY A 341 15.17 20.89 -2.50
CA GLY A 341 15.82 21.83 -1.58
C GLY A 341 14.86 22.49 -0.60
N ALA A 342 15.37 22.88 0.57
CA ALA A 342 14.59 23.50 1.65
C ALA A 342 13.88 24.82 1.25
N GLY A 343 14.34 25.47 0.17
CA GLY A 343 13.77 26.72 -0.33
C GLY A 343 12.32 26.62 -0.80
N ILE A 344 11.90 25.45 -1.31
CA ILE A 344 10.54 25.23 -1.85
C ILE A 344 9.50 25.15 -0.73
N GLY A 345 9.89 24.61 0.42
CA GLY A 345 8.98 24.40 1.55
C GLY A 345 8.43 25.70 2.17
N ARG A 346 9.06 26.84 1.91
CA ARG A 346 8.58 28.14 2.41
C ARG A 346 7.42 28.72 1.61
N THR A 347 7.14 28.16 0.44
CA THR A 347 6.19 28.75 -0.53
C THR A 347 4.92 27.93 -0.74
N LEU A 348 4.91 26.67 -0.32
CA LEU A 348 3.80 25.73 -0.58
C LEU A 348 3.13 25.29 0.72
N PRO A 349 1.81 25.01 0.70
CA PRO A 349 1.14 24.33 1.80
C PRO A 349 1.76 22.94 2.03
N ASP A 350 1.82 22.50 3.28
CA ASP A 350 2.42 21.21 3.68
C ASP A 350 1.92 20.03 2.84
N ARG A 351 0.61 19.96 2.59
CA ARG A 351 0.00 18.88 1.79
C ARG A 351 0.53 18.84 0.36
N THR A 352 0.66 20.00 -0.29
CA THR A 352 1.17 20.09 -1.66
C THR A 352 2.66 19.77 -1.71
N LEU A 353 3.39 20.19 -0.67
CA LEU A 353 4.81 19.93 -0.52
C LEU A 353 5.10 18.43 -0.33
N ASP A 354 4.29 17.76 0.47
CA ASP A 354 4.40 16.31 0.68
C ASP A 354 4.15 15.56 -0.63
N GLU A 355 3.09 15.90 -1.35
CA GLU A 355 2.78 15.30 -2.66
C GLU A 355 3.89 15.56 -3.69
N LEU A 356 4.45 16.77 -3.71
CA LEU A 356 5.59 17.11 -4.57
C LEU A 356 6.79 16.22 -4.28
N TYR A 357 7.20 16.10 -3.02
CA TYR A 357 8.35 15.26 -2.66
C TYR A 357 8.09 13.78 -2.89
N GLU A 358 6.86 13.30 -2.69
CA GLU A 358 6.51 11.91 -3.01
C GLU A 358 6.75 11.59 -4.48
N VAL A 359 6.32 12.48 -5.38
CA VAL A 359 6.47 12.33 -6.82
C VAL A 359 7.94 12.44 -7.23
N LEU A 360 8.67 13.44 -6.71
CA LEU A 360 10.07 13.63 -7.03
C LEU A 360 10.96 12.49 -6.56
N LEU A 361 10.72 11.96 -5.34
CA LEU A 361 11.44 10.79 -4.84
C LEU A 361 11.12 9.54 -5.68
N ALA A 362 9.85 9.32 -6.03
CA ALA A 362 9.47 8.21 -6.89
C ALA A 362 10.14 8.26 -8.28
N LEU A 363 10.30 9.46 -8.85
CA LEU A 363 10.95 9.66 -10.16
C LEU A 363 12.48 9.52 -10.10
N SER A 364 13.11 9.86 -8.97
CA SER A 364 14.57 9.95 -8.85
C SER A 364 15.19 8.69 -8.22
N VAL A 365 14.70 8.29 -7.05
CA VAL A 365 15.26 7.19 -6.25
C VAL A 365 14.37 5.94 -6.25
N GLY A 366 13.09 6.09 -6.61
CA GLY A 366 12.13 5.00 -6.71
C GLY A 366 11.09 5.01 -5.58
N THR A 367 10.24 3.98 -5.55
CA THR A 367 9.12 3.89 -4.60
C THR A 367 9.51 3.35 -3.22
N ARG A 368 10.68 2.72 -3.10
CA ARG A 368 11.23 2.19 -1.84
C ARG A 368 12.43 3.01 -1.41
N MET A 369 12.48 3.36 -0.13
CA MET A 369 13.61 4.09 0.45
C MET A 369 14.67 3.12 0.98
N THR A 370 15.75 2.92 0.23
CA THR A 370 16.96 2.19 0.66
C THR A 370 18.02 3.16 1.19
N ALA A 371 19.11 2.63 1.78
CA ALA A 371 20.28 3.43 2.18
C ALA A 371 20.80 4.34 1.07
N ASP A 372 21.01 3.74 -0.11
CA ASP A 372 21.50 4.46 -1.28
C ASP A 372 20.49 5.51 -1.77
N ALA A 373 19.19 5.23 -1.66
CA ALA A 373 18.14 6.18 -2.00
C ALA A 373 18.15 7.40 -1.06
N VAL A 374 18.40 7.20 0.24
CA VAL A 374 18.52 8.30 1.21
C VAL A 374 19.74 9.17 0.91
N GLU A 375 20.90 8.56 0.63
CA GLU A 375 22.11 9.31 0.30
C GLU A 375 21.99 10.05 -1.04
N GLU A 376 21.31 9.46 -2.01
CA GLU A 376 21.01 10.11 -3.28
C GLU A 376 20.04 11.30 -3.12
N ALA A 377 18.95 11.11 -2.37
CA ALA A 377 18.01 12.18 -2.06
C ALA A 377 18.69 13.33 -1.31
N ARG A 378 19.59 13.01 -0.37
CA ARG A 378 20.43 13.99 0.33
C ARG A 378 21.31 14.77 -0.64
N ARG A 379 22.01 14.07 -1.55
CA ARG A 379 22.88 14.72 -2.54
C ARG A 379 22.09 15.70 -3.42
N MET A 380 20.88 15.34 -3.83
CA MET A 380 20.01 16.21 -4.63
C MET A 380 19.40 17.37 -3.83
N ALA A 381 19.07 17.16 -2.55
CA ALA A 381 18.51 18.20 -1.69
C ALA A 381 19.57 19.17 -1.14
N GLY A 382 20.84 18.77 -1.14
CA GLY A 382 21.95 19.45 -0.48
C GLY A 382 21.95 19.20 1.03
N THR A 383 20.83 19.50 1.69
CA THR A 383 20.60 19.17 3.10
C THR A 383 19.20 18.59 3.29
N LEU A 384 19.10 17.56 4.15
CA LEU A 384 17.81 17.03 4.54
C LEU A 384 17.08 18.04 5.44
N HIS A 385 15.79 18.20 5.22
CA HIS A 385 14.92 19.12 5.99
C HIS A 385 13.59 18.43 6.31
N GLY A 386 12.86 19.00 7.27
CA GLY A 386 11.68 18.36 7.89
C GLY A 386 10.68 17.75 6.91
N PRO A 387 10.10 18.54 5.99
CA PRO A 387 9.11 18.02 5.04
C PRO A 387 9.64 16.88 4.15
N LEU A 388 10.89 16.97 3.66
CA LEU A 388 11.46 15.90 2.86
C LEU A 388 11.67 14.62 3.68
N VAL A 389 12.18 14.76 4.91
CA VAL A 389 12.36 13.62 5.83
C VAL A 389 11.03 12.97 6.17
N ARG A 390 9.98 13.76 6.43
CA ARG A 390 8.62 13.27 6.68
C ARG A 390 8.13 12.35 5.55
N VAL A 391 8.31 12.78 4.30
CA VAL A 391 7.92 11.96 3.13
C VAL A 391 8.81 10.72 2.96
N MET A 392 10.12 10.86 3.15
CA MET A 392 11.05 9.73 3.01
C MET A 392 10.75 8.62 4.04
N ARG A 393 10.41 9.01 5.27
CA ARG A 393 10.01 8.12 6.36
C ARG A 393 8.78 7.28 5.99
N GLY A 394 7.77 7.88 5.36
CA GLY A 394 6.57 7.18 4.90
C GLY A 394 6.82 6.12 3.80
N LYS A 395 7.99 6.13 3.15
CA LYS A 395 8.35 5.22 2.04
C LYS A 395 9.37 4.13 2.41
N ALA A 396 9.84 4.06 3.66
CA ALA A 396 10.79 3.04 4.10
C ALA A 396 10.08 1.65 4.24
N PRO A 397 10.56 0.59 3.56
CA PRO A 397 9.87 -0.70 3.51
C PRO A 397 9.82 -1.45 4.85
N ASP A 398 10.78 -1.20 5.75
CA ASP A 398 10.87 -1.81 7.08
C ASP A 398 10.49 -0.84 8.21
N GLY A 399 9.77 0.23 7.86
CA GLY A 399 9.38 1.28 8.80
C GLY A 399 10.56 2.14 9.27
N GLU A 400 10.31 2.88 10.33
CA GLU A 400 11.07 4.09 10.73
C GLU A 400 12.47 3.77 11.24
N ALA A 401 12.66 2.59 11.85
CA ALA A 401 13.95 2.09 12.35
C ALA A 401 15.05 2.04 11.28
N ALA A 402 14.69 1.64 10.05
CA ALA A 402 15.61 1.59 8.93
C ALA A 402 15.99 2.99 8.47
N PHE A 403 15.08 3.97 8.53
CA PHE A 403 15.38 5.35 8.18
C PHE A 403 16.33 6.00 9.20
N ASP A 404 16.14 5.70 10.49
CA ASP A 404 16.92 6.26 11.58
C ASP A 404 18.37 5.75 11.60
N ALA A 405 18.58 4.48 11.22
CA ALA A 405 19.92 3.91 11.00
C ALA A 405 20.67 4.55 9.83
N LEU A 406 19.96 5.24 8.93
CA LEU A 406 20.53 5.88 7.73
C LEU A 406 20.89 7.35 7.94
N LEU A 407 20.54 7.93 9.09
CA LEU A 407 20.90 9.30 9.43
C LEU A 407 22.24 9.34 10.18
N ARG A 408 23.12 10.25 9.76
CA ARG A 408 24.41 10.45 10.43
C ARG A 408 24.17 11.09 11.80
N PRO A 409 24.94 10.72 12.85
CA PRO A 409 24.78 11.31 14.19
C PRO A 409 24.79 12.85 14.19
N GLU A 410 25.65 13.46 13.36
CA GLU A 410 25.82 14.90 13.25
C GLU A 410 24.58 15.65 12.74
N GLU A 411 23.76 15.00 11.90
CA GLU A 411 22.57 15.59 11.29
C GLU A 411 21.30 15.23 12.05
N ARG A 412 21.38 14.20 12.90
CA ARG A 412 20.26 13.64 13.66
C ARG A 412 19.58 14.74 14.47
N ARG A 413 20.34 15.53 15.22
CA ARG A 413 19.81 16.64 16.02
C ARG A 413 19.02 17.62 15.18
N SER A 414 19.60 18.06 14.06
CA SER A 414 18.96 19.03 13.17
C SER A 414 17.68 18.48 12.60
N LEU A 415 17.62 17.19 12.25
CA LEU A 415 16.43 16.56 11.69
C LEU A 415 15.32 16.35 12.72
N LEU A 416 15.67 15.87 13.91
CA LEU A 416 14.76 15.79 15.04
C LEU A 416 14.20 17.19 15.39
N ALA A 417 15.03 18.22 15.29
CA ALA A 417 14.60 19.61 15.51
C ALA A 417 13.57 20.12 14.49
N TRP A 418 13.21 19.37 13.45
CA TRP A 418 12.07 19.69 12.56
C TRP A 418 10.79 18.91 12.84
N LEU A 419 10.86 17.81 13.60
CA LEU A 419 9.69 16.97 13.85
C LEU A 419 8.67 17.68 14.76
N PRO A 420 7.36 17.52 14.55
CA PRO A 420 6.34 17.88 15.55
C PRO A 420 6.64 17.28 16.92
N LEU A 421 6.19 17.93 18.01
CA LEU A 421 6.42 17.45 19.37
C LEU A 421 5.87 16.03 19.58
N ALA A 422 4.67 15.74 19.07
CA ALA A 422 4.07 14.40 19.17
C ALA A 422 4.97 13.34 18.51
N ASP A 423 5.55 13.64 17.35
CA ASP A 423 6.42 12.71 16.63
C ASP A 423 7.76 12.48 17.35
N LEU A 424 8.30 13.49 18.04
CA LEU A 424 9.48 13.33 18.90
C LEU A 424 9.19 12.41 20.09
N LEU A 425 8.02 12.57 20.71
CA LEU A 425 7.62 11.73 21.83
C LEU A 425 7.37 10.29 21.39
N ASP A 426 6.68 10.09 20.26
CA ASP A 426 6.52 8.77 19.64
C ASP A 426 7.89 8.09 19.45
N PHE A 427 8.84 8.82 18.87
CA PHE A 427 10.20 8.35 18.64
C PHE A 427 10.90 7.91 19.95
N ALA A 428 10.78 8.71 21.00
CA ALA A 428 11.35 8.40 22.30
C ALA A 428 10.76 7.10 22.90
N THR A 429 9.51 6.76 22.57
CA THR A 429 8.82 5.56 23.09
C THR A 429 9.12 4.26 22.36
N ARG A 430 9.82 4.28 21.21
CA ARG A 430 10.12 3.06 20.47
C ARG A 430 11.07 2.13 21.22
N ARG A 431 11.18 0.88 20.78
CA ARG A 431 12.04 -0.13 21.46
C ARG A 431 13.49 -0.10 21.00
N ASP A 432 13.72 0.33 19.78
CA ASP A 432 14.99 0.40 19.07
C ASP A 432 15.75 1.71 19.33
N THR A 433 15.08 2.79 19.75
CA THR A 433 15.76 4.02 20.17
C THR A 433 16.71 3.73 21.34
N ASP A 434 18.02 3.92 21.16
CA ASP A 434 19.00 3.70 22.22
C ASP A 434 18.93 4.78 23.33
N ALA A 435 19.73 4.63 24.38
CA ALA A 435 19.74 5.56 25.51
C ALA A 435 20.31 6.94 25.16
N GLU A 436 21.25 7.02 24.21
CA GLU A 436 21.90 8.27 23.81
C GLU A 436 20.94 9.12 22.98
N LEU A 437 20.31 8.52 21.97
CA LEU A 437 19.29 9.15 21.14
C LEU A 437 18.06 9.56 21.95
N PHE A 438 17.64 8.73 22.90
CA PHE A 438 16.55 9.10 23.81
C PHE A 438 16.86 10.40 24.57
N LEU A 439 18.10 10.56 25.07
CA LEU A 439 18.51 11.76 25.79
C LEU A 439 18.60 12.97 24.86
N GLU A 440 19.10 12.79 23.63
CA GLU A 440 19.16 13.84 22.62
C GLU A 440 17.75 14.37 22.27
N ILE A 441 16.77 13.48 22.12
CA ILE A 441 15.37 13.85 21.91
C ILE A 441 14.84 14.62 23.12
N LEU A 442 15.15 14.18 24.34
CA LEU A 442 14.71 14.86 25.55
C LEU A 442 15.30 16.28 25.64
N ASP A 443 16.57 16.45 25.29
CA ASP A 443 17.23 17.75 25.23
C ASP A 443 16.54 18.69 24.24
N LEU A 444 16.16 18.18 23.05
CA LEU A 444 15.43 18.94 22.04
C LEU A 444 14.01 19.31 22.48
N VAL A 445 13.32 18.38 23.12
CA VAL A 445 11.98 18.61 23.69
C VAL A 445 12.06 19.70 24.76
N GLU A 446 13.04 19.64 25.66
CA GLU A 446 13.24 20.70 26.66
C GLU A 446 13.59 22.04 26.03
N GLU A 447 14.52 22.07 25.08
CA GLU A 447 14.95 23.30 24.40
C GLU A 447 13.74 24.03 23.78
N ARG A 448 12.85 23.28 23.11
CA ARG A 448 11.62 23.84 22.51
C ARG A 448 10.59 24.32 23.51
N ARG A 449 10.63 23.79 24.74
CA ARG A 449 9.66 24.08 25.80
C ARG A 449 10.19 25.06 26.84
N ARG A 450 11.48 25.37 26.83
CA ARG A 450 12.16 26.25 27.80
C ARG A 450 11.79 27.72 27.66
N GLU A 451 11.40 28.18 26.47
CA GLU A 451 10.98 29.56 26.24
C GLU A 451 9.46 29.65 26.04
N PRO A 452 8.68 30.04 27.06
CA PRO A 452 7.30 30.43 26.83
C PRO A 452 7.32 31.64 25.89
N ARG A 453 6.93 31.43 24.63
CA ARG A 453 6.79 32.53 23.68
C ARG A 453 5.81 33.54 24.30
N PRO A 454 6.18 34.83 24.44
CA PRO A 454 5.23 35.83 24.91
C PRO A 454 4.01 35.82 23.99
N GLY A 455 2.83 35.49 24.54
CA GLY A 455 1.62 35.26 23.75
C GLY A 455 1.49 33.86 23.14
N ALA A 456 2.15 32.85 23.73
CA ALA A 456 1.96 31.45 23.36
C ALA A 456 0.47 31.11 23.39
N ASP A 457 0.01 30.54 22.28
CA ASP A 457 -1.36 30.10 22.11
C ASP A 457 -1.72 29.05 23.19
N PRO A 458 -2.73 29.32 24.04
CA PRO A 458 -3.19 28.35 25.04
C PRO A 458 -3.58 27.00 24.41
N GLU A 459 -4.04 27.00 23.17
CA GLU A 459 -4.39 25.77 22.44
C GLU A 459 -3.14 24.95 22.10
N ALA A 460 -2.05 25.60 21.69
CA ALA A 460 -0.77 24.94 21.44
C ALA A 460 -0.15 24.35 22.72
N GLU A 461 -0.31 25.05 23.85
CA GLU A 461 0.12 24.57 25.16
C GLU A 461 -0.69 23.34 25.59
N ALA A 462 -2.01 23.40 25.46
CA ALA A 462 -2.89 22.27 25.74
C ALA A 462 -2.59 21.07 24.83
N ALA A 463 -2.30 21.29 23.54
CA ALA A 463 -1.91 20.25 22.60
C ALA A 463 -0.56 19.61 22.97
N ALA A 464 0.40 20.40 23.46
CA ALA A 464 1.67 19.88 23.94
C ALA A 464 1.49 18.97 25.16
N VAL A 465 0.71 19.41 26.16
CA VAL A 465 0.36 18.61 27.34
C VAL A 465 -0.35 17.32 26.94
N ALA A 466 -1.33 17.42 26.03
CA ALA A 466 -2.05 16.25 25.51
C ALA A 466 -1.10 15.25 24.83
N ALA A 467 -0.09 15.73 24.09
CA ALA A 467 0.90 14.86 23.47
C ALA A 467 1.75 14.11 24.52
N PHE A 468 2.19 14.76 25.60
CA PHE A 468 2.88 14.07 26.71
C PHE A 468 2.00 13.04 27.40
N ALA A 469 0.73 13.38 27.67
CA ALA A 469 -0.23 12.47 28.29
C ALA A 469 -0.49 11.24 27.40
N ALA A 470 -0.68 11.43 26.08
CA ALA A 470 -0.86 10.35 25.12
C ALA A 470 0.33 9.36 25.12
N HIS A 471 1.55 9.87 25.34
CA HIS A 471 2.76 9.06 25.45
C HIS A 471 3.10 8.68 26.90
N ARG A 472 2.15 8.82 27.83
CA ARG A 472 2.26 8.46 29.25
C ARG A 472 3.52 9.02 29.91
N TYR A 473 3.85 10.27 29.56
CA TYR A 473 5.04 10.97 30.04
C TYR A 473 6.34 10.16 29.88
N LEU A 474 6.42 9.37 28.81
CA LEU A 474 7.55 8.50 28.48
C LEU A 474 7.88 7.45 29.57
N GLY A 475 6.90 7.09 30.40
CA GLY A 475 7.05 6.16 31.53
C GLY A 475 7.78 4.86 31.16
N ASP A 476 7.22 4.12 30.20
CA ASP A 476 7.78 2.84 29.76
C ASP A 476 9.14 3.02 29.06
N ALA A 477 9.32 4.13 28.36
CA ALA A 477 10.54 4.44 27.63
C ALA A 477 11.75 4.67 28.55
N VAL A 478 11.55 5.44 29.62
CA VAL A 478 12.56 5.72 30.65
C VAL A 478 12.89 4.44 31.43
N MET A 479 11.86 3.70 31.86
CA MET A 479 12.03 2.47 32.66
C MET A 479 12.81 1.39 31.91
N ARG A 480 12.56 1.21 30.62
CA ARG A 480 13.27 0.21 29.80
C ARG A 480 14.74 0.54 29.58
N ARG A 481 15.09 1.82 29.44
CA ARG A 481 16.45 2.26 29.10
C ARG A 481 17.36 2.41 30.30
N PHE A 482 16.79 2.72 31.45
CA PHE A 482 17.54 2.93 32.69
C PHE A 482 17.03 1.98 33.78
N PRO A 483 17.05 0.66 33.57
CA PRO A 483 16.55 -0.28 34.57
C PRO A 483 17.40 -0.18 35.85
N ALA A 484 16.74 -0.21 37.00
CA ALA A 484 17.34 -0.13 38.34
C ALA A 484 18.09 1.17 38.71
N ASP A 485 18.11 2.21 37.85
CA ASP A 485 18.68 3.51 38.18
C ASP A 485 17.58 4.52 38.57
N GLY A 486 17.02 4.34 39.77
CA GLY A 486 15.89 5.15 40.25
C GLY A 486 16.20 6.64 40.33
N ALA A 487 17.45 7.02 40.64
CA ALA A 487 17.87 8.42 40.70
C ALA A 487 17.87 9.06 39.31
N ARG A 488 18.41 8.37 38.31
CA ARG A 488 18.39 8.85 36.92
C ARG A 488 16.98 8.87 36.33
N GLN A 489 16.16 7.87 36.64
CA GLN A 489 14.75 7.86 36.24
C GLN A 489 14.01 9.09 36.81
N PHE A 490 14.18 9.39 38.10
CA PHE A 490 13.58 10.58 38.73
C PHE A 490 14.01 11.87 38.01
N GLN A 491 15.32 12.04 37.75
CA GLN A 491 15.83 13.21 37.03
C GLN A 491 15.22 13.34 35.63
N LEU A 492 15.11 12.24 34.88
CA LEU A 492 14.52 12.24 33.54
C LEU A 492 13.02 12.54 33.57
N PHE A 493 12.28 12.03 34.57
CA PHE A 493 10.87 12.35 34.72
C PHE A 493 10.63 13.79 35.15
N ASP A 494 11.45 14.36 36.04
CA ASP A 494 11.36 15.78 36.39
C ASP A 494 11.63 16.67 35.16
N ARG A 495 12.57 16.29 34.30
CA ARG A 495 12.82 16.92 32.99
C ARG A 495 11.59 16.87 32.07
N VAL A 496 10.99 15.69 31.90
CA VAL A 496 9.75 15.50 31.11
C VAL A 496 8.61 16.35 31.67
N LEU A 497 8.40 16.35 32.98
CA LEU A 497 7.34 17.11 33.63
C LEU A 497 7.56 18.62 33.54
N ARG A 498 8.81 19.10 33.58
CA ARG A 498 9.14 20.50 33.30
C ARG A 498 8.81 20.92 31.88
N ALA A 499 9.10 20.05 30.91
CA ALA A 499 8.78 20.32 29.51
C ALA A 499 7.28 20.28 29.24
N ALA A 500 6.54 19.37 29.89
CA ALA A 500 5.10 19.26 29.77
C ALA A 500 4.37 20.42 30.49
N HIS A 501 4.79 20.73 31.72
CA HIS A 501 4.14 21.65 32.64
C HIS A 501 5.14 22.70 33.17
N PRO A 502 5.51 23.68 32.35
CA PRO A 502 6.52 24.68 32.71
C PRO A 502 6.09 25.55 33.91
N GLY A 503 4.78 25.72 34.12
CA GLY A 503 4.19 26.45 35.25
C GLY A 503 4.11 25.68 36.56
N GLY A 504 4.58 24.43 36.63
CA GLY A 504 4.39 23.56 37.79
C GLY A 504 3.18 22.63 37.65
N LEU A 505 2.94 21.79 38.66
CA LEU A 505 1.82 20.84 38.67
C LEU A 505 0.78 21.25 39.71
N GLY A 506 -0.36 21.73 39.24
CA GLY A 506 -1.55 21.86 40.08
C GLY A 506 -2.22 20.50 40.32
N PRO A 507 -3.32 20.47 41.10
CA PRO A 507 -4.03 19.23 41.41
C PRO A 507 -4.55 18.50 40.15
N ALA A 508 -5.02 19.24 39.15
CA ALA A 508 -5.53 18.67 37.90
C ALA A 508 -4.41 18.03 37.06
N GLU A 509 -3.28 18.72 36.93
CA GLU A 509 -2.11 18.23 36.20
C GLU A 509 -1.49 17.02 36.91
N PHE A 510 -1.42 17.04 38.25
CA PHE A 510 -0.98 15.88 39.03
C PHE A 510 -1.89 14.68 38.81
N ALA A 511 -3.21 14.86 38.82
CA ALA A 511 -4.16 13.79 38.57
C ALA A 511 -3.94 13.13 37.20
N ALA A 512 -3.66 13.92 36.16
CA ALA A 512 -3.36 13.44 34.82
C ALA A 512 -2.07 12.59 34.76
N VAL A 513 -1.08 12.89 35.60
CA VAL A 513 0.18 12.12 35.70
C VAL A 513 0.01 10.87 36.56
N ALA A 514 -0.73 10.97 37.67
CA ALA A 514 -0.86 9.93 38.68
C ALA A 514 -1.79 8.78 38.26
N VAL A 515 -2.82 9.07 37.48
CA VAL A 515 -3.80 8.06 37.02
C VAL A 515 -3.99 8.19 35.51
N PRO A 516 -2.99 7.79 34.72
CA PRO A 516 -3.21 7.65 33.30
C PRO A 516 -4.28 6.58 33.05
N GLU A 517 -5.02 6.73 31.96
CA GLU A 517 -5.79 5.63 31.38
C GLU A 517 -4.81 4.47 31.10
N GLY A 518 -4.93 3.37 31.84
CA GLY A 518 -4.06 2.19 31.70
C GLY A 518 -3.18 1.87 32.92
N PRO A 519 -1.95 1.34 32.70
CA PRO A 519 -1.07 0.85 33.77
C PRO A 519 -0.68 1.95 34.76
N LEU A 520 -0.36 1.55 35.98
CA LEU A 520 0.11 2.48 37.00
C LEU A 520 1.41 3.20 36.55
N PRO A 521 1.57 4.49 36.88
CA PRO A 521 2.80 5.21 36.57
C PRO A 521 3.99 4.63 37.35
N PRO A 522 5.21 4.71 36.79
CA PRO A 522 6.42 4.31 37.52
C PRO A 522 6.59 5.10 38.83
N PRO A 523 7.12 4.49 39.90
CA PRO A 523 7.34 5.18 41.18
C PRO A 523 8.20 6.45 41.05
N ALA A 524 9.21 6.43 40.17
CA ALA A 524 10.07 7.58 39.92
C ALA A 524 9.32 8.75 39.25
N LEU A 525 8.32 8.46 38.40
CA LEU A 525 7.47 9.49 37.78
C LEU A 525 6.55 10.13 38.82
N LEU A 526 5.93 9.32 39.70
CA LEU A 526 5.12 9.83 40.81
C LEU A 526 5.94 10.69 41.77
N ALA A 527 7.15 10.25 42.13
CA ALA A 527 8.05 11.01 42.99
C ALA A 527 8.40 12.37 42.35
N ALA A 528 8.74 12.39 41.05
CA ALA A 528 9.02 13.62 40.32
C ALA A 528 7.79 14.54 40.24
N ALA A 529 6.59 13.99 40.09
CA ALA A 529 5.35 14.76 40.10
C ALA A 529 5.09 15.42 41.47
N LEU A 530 5.26 14.67 42.56
CA LEU A 530 5.08 15.19 43.93
C LEU A 530 6.07 16.30 44.26
N ASP A 531 7.33 16.17 43.83
CA ASP A 531 8.37 17.18 44.04
C ASP A 531 8.04 18.52 43.36
N ARG A 532 7.27 18.47 42.26
CA ARG A 532 6.85 19.64 41.47
C ARG A 532 5.47 20.19 41.83
N CYS A 533 4.70 19.49 42.66
CA CYS A 533 3.35 19.91 42.99
C CYS A 533 3.32 21.08 43.95
N GLU A 534 2.43 22.03 43.67
CA GLU A 534 2.08 23.06 44.65
C GLU A 534 0.99 22.52 45.59
N GLY A 535 1.31 22.36 46.87
CA GLY A 535 0.33 21.96 47.90
C GLY A 535 0.82 20.85 48.83
N ASP A 536 -0.13 20.25 49.56
CA ASP A 536 0.16 19.11 50.42
C ASP A 536 0.27 17.84 49.57
N ALA A 537 1.51 17.43 49.29
CA ALA A 537 1.85 16.22 48.56
C ALA A 537 1.15 14.97 49.10
N ARG A 538 0.90 14.90 50.42
CA ARG A 538 0.19 13.78 51.04
C ARG A 538 -1.28 13.76 50.64
N ALA A 539 -1.94 14.91 50.67
CA ALA A 539 -3.34 15.04 50.26
C ALA A 539 -3.53 14.71 48.78
N LEU A 540 -2.64 15.22 47.92
CA LEU A 540 -2.66 14.94 46.48
C LEU A 540 -2.44 13.45 46.18
N LEU A 541 -1.47 12.81 46.85
CA LEU A 541 -1.23 11.37 46.69
C LEU A 541 -2.46 10.56 47.12
N ALA A 542 -3.08 10.90 48.25
CA ALA A 542 -4.23 10.17 48.75
C ALA A 542 -5.44 10.30 47.83
N GLU A 543 -5.76 11.51 47.41
CA GLU A 543 -6.96 11.79 46.60
C GLU A 543 -6.79 11.34 45.15
N HIS A 544 -5.66 11.66 44.52
CA HIS A 544 -5.50 11.43 43.09
C HIS A 544 -4.81 10.10 42.74
N PHE A 545 -4.07 9.46 43.65
CA PHE A 545 -3.45 8.16 43.36
C PHE A 545 -4.04 7.03 44.22
N GLY A 546 -4.06 7.21 45.53
CA GLY A 546 -4.48 6.19 46.49
C GLY A 546 -5.93 5.76 46.30
N ARG A 547 -6.85 6.73 46.22
CA ARG A 547 -8.28 6.46 46.05
C ARG A 547 -8.61 5.78 44.71
N PRO A 548 -8.14 6.25 43.54
CA PRO A 548 -8.31 5.53 42.28
C PRO A 548 -7.68 4.14 42.27
N LEU A 549 -6.54 3.94 42.93
CA LEU A 549 -5.92 2.62 43.07
C LEU A 549 -6.84 1.68 43.87
N VAL A 550 -7.35 2.11 45.02
CA VAL A 550 -8.29 1.33 45.84
C VAL A 550 -9.58 1.03 45.07
N ASP A 551 -10.06 1.97 44.27
CA ASP A 551 -11.27 1.81 43.46
C ASP A 551 -11.10 0.78 42.33
N ARG A 552 -9.88 0.58 41.83
CA ARG A 552 -9.54 -0.48 40.88
C ARG A 552 -9.37 -1.86 41.54
N LEU A 553 -9.19 -1.91 42.85
CA LEU A 553 -9.14 -3.16 43.59
C LEU A 553 -10.59 -3.64 43.83
N ASP A 554 -10.93 -4.85 43.38
CA ASP A 554 -12.24 -5.47 43.61
C ASP A 554 -12.41 -5.88 45.08
N LEU A 555 -12.52 -4.88 45.95
CA LEU A 555 -12.60 -5.04 47.39
C LEU A 555 -14.05 -4.92 47.88
N PRO A 556 -14.43 -5.70 48.91
CA PRO A 556 -15.72 -5.52 49.57
C PRO A 556 -15.90 -4.07 50.05
N PRO A 557 -17.12 -3.49 49.96
CA PRO A 557 -17.36 -2.07 50.27
C PRO A 557 -16.83 -1.62 51.63
N ALA A 558 -16.96 -2.46 52.67
CA ALA A 558 -16.46 -2.17 54.01
C ALA A 558 -14.92 -2.09 54.08
N ARG A 559 -14.20 -2.97 53.36
CA ARG A 559 -12.73 -2.93 53.29
C ARG A 559 -12.23 -1.76 52.44
N ARG A 560 -12.93 -1.44 51.34
CA ARG A 560 -12.67 -0.25 50.52
C ARG A 560 -12.80 1.02 51.36
N ALA A 561 -13.92 1.20 52.07
CA ALA A 561 -14.13 2.36 52.94
C ALA A 561 -13.03 2.48 54.02
N ALA A 562 -12.68 1.39 54.70
CA ALA A 562 -11.64 1.39 55.72
C ALA A 562 -10.23 1.71 55.17
N LEU A 563 -9.93 1.34 53.92
CA LEU A 563 -8.65 1.69 53.28
C LEU A 563 -8.61 3.16 52.85
N LEU A 564 -9.72 3.70 52.32
CA LEU A 564 -9.82 5.11 51.94
C LEU A 564 -9.68 6.03 53.16
N ASP A 565 -10.33 5.67 54.28
CA ASP A 565 -10.23 6.40 55.55
C ASP A 565 -8.79 6.44 56.10
N ARG A 566 -8.00 5.38 55.88
CA ARG A 566 -6.59 5.33 56.27
C ARG A 566 -5.66 6.14 55.35
N LEU A 567 -6.00 6.26 54.07
CA LEU A 567 -5.17 6.97 53.09
C LEU A 567 -5.26 8.49 53.27
N ALA A 568 -6.44 9.01 53.62
CA ALA A 568 -6.67 10.41 53.92
C ALA A 568 -7.46 10.56 55.23
N PRO A 569 -6.82 10.34 56.41
CA PRO A 569 -7.52 10.57 57.66
C PRO A 569 -7.95 12.03 57.70
N ASP A 570 -9.26 12.27 57.86
CA ASP A 570 -9.89 13.58 57.75
C ASP A 570 -9.00 14.68 58.35
N ALA A 571 -8.50 15.57 57.50
CA ALA A 571 -7.65 16.70 57.91
C ALA A 571 -8.36 17.61 58.94
N GLN A 572 -9.67 17.47 59.09
CA GLN A 572 -10.49 18.16 60.10
C GLN A 572 -10.13 17.76 61.55
N GLY A 573 -9.48 16.61 61.78
CA GLY A 573 -9.05 16.19 63.13
C GLY A 573 -7.74 16.81 63.62
N ALA A 574 -6.88 17.33 62.74
CA ALA A 574 -5.53 17.81 63.11
C ALA A 574 -5.46 19.30 63.49
N ALA A 575 -6.46 20.11 63.12
CA ALA A 575 -6.50 21.53 63.46
C ALA A 575 -6.84 21.82 64.94
N ALA A 576 -7.27 20.81 65.71
CA ALA A 576 -7.66 20.97 67.12
C ALA A 576 -6.53 20.70 68.14
N GLY A 577 -5.30 20.33 67.72
CA GLY A 577 -4.26 19.81 68.63
C GLY A 577 -2.86 20.43 68.57
N GLY A 578 -2.64 21.54 67.86
CA GLY A 578 -1.30 22.07 67.58
C GLY A 578 -0.81 23.16 68.54
N THR A 579 -0.46 22.82 69.78
CA THR A 579 0.35 23.68 70.66
C THR A 579 1.77 23.79 70.08
N GLY A 580 2.26 25.02 69.89
CA GLY A 580 3.43 25.32 69.08
C GLY A 580 4.74 24.63 69.48
N MET A 581 5.45 24.09 68.47
CA MET A 581 6.88 23.81 68.55
C MET A 581 7.61 24.62 67.47
N ARG A 582 8.26 25.70 67.91
CA ARG A 582 9.18 26.51 67.10
C ARG A 582 10.44 25.70 66.78
N PHE A 583 10.66 25.33 65.52
CA PHE A 583 11.97 24.89 65.07
C PHE A 583 12.89 26.10 64.86
N ARG A 584 13.92 26.21 65.71
CA ARG A 584 15.06 27.12 65.53
C ARG A 584 15.87 26.66 64.32
N ARG A 585 15.96 27.50 63.29
CA ARG A 585 17.03 27.43 62.28
C ARG A 585 18.38 27.69 62.96
N ARG A 586 19.33 26.77 62.82
CA ARG A 586 20.76 27.07 62.94
C ARG A 586 21.35 27.17 61.54
N ARG A 587 22.20 28.19 61.39
CA ARG A 587 22.94 28.60 60.18
C ARG A 587 23.91 27.53 59.73
#